data_AF-H1SDK8-F1
#
_entry.id   AF-H1SDK8-F1
#
_cell.length_a   1.000
_cell.length_b   1.000
_cell.length_c   1.000
_cell.angle_alpha   90.00
_cell.angle_beta   90.00
_cell.angle_gamma   90.00
#
_symmetry.space_group_name_H-M   'P 1'
#
loop_
_entity.id
_entity.type
_entity.pdbx_description
1 polymer ?
#
loop_
_entity_poly.entity_id
_entity_poly.type
_entity_poly.pdbx_seq_one_letter_code
_entity_poly.pdbx_strand_id
1 'polypeptide(L)'
;MAVLYGPAGWGKTFATNVLAIENRAYYVQMRSAWRSKTLLEKVLFEMGVKHTRSTVPVLLDLVCEQLSASRRTLILDEFDYATKSDSLIELARDIYEGSQGSLLLVGEELLPKKLERWERFHSRVLTWAPAQRVTADDAGKLAEIYAPGLPIEQDVLQRLVELSNGSVRRVSVNLTQLHEHSMTYGLESIGLAELEGVEIYTGRSPERRL
;
A
#
# COMPACT_ATOMS: atom_id res chain seq x y z
N MET A 1 13.25 -9.48 -8.21
CA MET A 1 12.03 -8.70 -7.83
C MET A 1 11.61 -9.05 -6.41
N ALA A 2 10.83 -8.19 -5.75
CA ALA A 2 10.18 -8.49 -4.47
C ALA A 2 8.67 -8.18 -4.55
N VAL A 3 7.88 -8.89 -3.74
CA VAL A 3 6.43 -8.69 -3.64
C VAL A 3 6.06 -8.40 -2.19
N LEU A 4 5.44 -7.25 -1.93
CA LEU A 4 4.79 -6.90 -0.67
C LEU A 4 3.29 -7.18 -0.79
N TYR A 5 2.77 -8.13 -0.02
CA TYR A 5 1.37 -8.56 -0.12
C TYR A 5 0.68 -8.62 1.24
N GLY A 6 -0.64 -8.48 1.25
CA GLY A 6 -1.42 -8.63 2.48
C GLY A 6 -2.79 -7.95 2.41
N PRO A 7 -3.60 -8.01 3.49
CA PRO A 7 -4.93 -7.42 3.49
C PRO A 7 -4.96 -5.90 3.29
N ALA A 8 -6.10 -5.40 2.83
CA ALA A 8 -6.33 -3.97 2.68
C ALA A 8 -6.28 -3.27 4.05
N GLY A 9 -5.59 -2.12 4.11
CA GLY A 9 -5.51 -1.31 5.34
C GLY A 9 -4.36 -1.65 6.29
N TRP A 10 -3.57 -2.70 6.03
CA TRP A 10 -2.36 -3.06 6.82
C TRP A 10 -1.13 -2.19 6.49
N GLY A 11 -1.33 -0.93 6.09
CA GLY A 11 -0.23 0.01 5.89
C GLY A 11 0.67 -0.19 4.66
N LYS A 12 0.41 -1.16 3.77
CA LYS A 12 1.24 -1.41 2.57
C LYS A 12 1.54 -0.16 1.75
N THR A 13 0.50 0.56 1.30
CA THR A 13 0.63 1.79 0.49
C THR A 13 1.36 2.90 1.25
N PHE A 14 1.18 2.99 2.57
CA PHE A 14 1.93 3.96 3.37
C PHE A 14 3.41 3.60 3.41
N ALA A 15 3.74 2.34 3.70
CA ALA A 15 5.12 1.85 3.71
C ALA A 15 5.81 2.04 2.36
N THR A 16 5.11 1.78 1.25
CA THR A 16 5.68 1.93 -0.10
C THR A 16 5.88 3.39 -0.48
N ASN A 17 5.02 4.31 -0.05
CA ASN A 17 5.23 5.75 -0.20
C ASN A 17 6.46 6.24 0.58
N VAL A 18 6.62 5.81 1.82
CA VAL A 18 7.81 6.14 2.64
C VAL A 18 9.07 5.61 1.95
N LEU A 19 9.07 4.33 1.54
CA LEU A 19 10.17 3.73 0.80
C LEU A 19 10.47 4.47 -0.52
N ALA A 20 9.43 4.95 -1.21
CA ALA A 20 9.59 5.71 -2.44
C ALA A 20 10.29 7.05 -2.21
N ILE A 21 9.99 7.74 -1.12
CA ILE A 21 10.63 9.01 -0.78
C ILE A 21 12.09 8.77 -0.37
N GLU A 22 12.32 7.84 0.57
CA GLU A 22 13.64 7.58 1.13
C GLU A 22 14.64 7.07 0.08
N ASN A 23 14.20 6.14 -0.76
CA ASN A 23 15.06 5.52 -1.79
C ASN A 23 14.97 6.23 -3.13
N ARG A 24 14.19 7.33 -3.21
CA ARG A 24 13.82 7.98 -4.47
C ARG A 24 13.33 6.91 -5.46
N ALA A 25 12.39 6.05 -5.09
CA ALA A 25 11.82 5.09 -6.05
C ALA A 25 10.94 5.82 -7.08
N TYR A 26 10.66 5.17 -8.20
CA TYR A 26 9.54 5.52 -9.06
C TYR A 26 8.30 4.79 -8.55
N TYR A 27 7.21 5.51 -8.31
CA TYR A 27 5.99 4.94 -7.74
C TYR A 27 4.85 5.05 -8.75
N VAL A 28 4.27 3.92 -9.13
CA VAL A 28 3.13 3.85 -10.05
C VAL A 28 2.03 3.01 -9.43
N GLN A 29 0.86 3.60 -9.21
CA GLN A 29 -0.34 2.87 -8.79
C GLN A 29 -1.12 2.41 -10.02
N MET A 30 -1.24 1.10 -10.20
CA MET A 30 -1.96 0.51 -11.33
C MET A 30 -3.46 0.75 -11.24
N ARG A 31 -4.12 0.78 -12.40
CA ARG A 31 -5.59 0.89 -12.48
C ARG A 31 -6.16 -0.21 -13.38
N SER A 32 -7.37 -0.64 -13.07
CA SER A 32 -8.08 -1.73 -13.77
C SER A 32 -8.24 -1.52 -15.28
N ALA A 33 -8.32 -0.28 -15.75
CA ALA A 33 -8.52 0.06 -17.15
C ALA A 33 -7.23 0.02 -18.00
N TRP A 34 -6.06 -0.18 -17.39
CA TRP A 34 -4.79 -0.06 -18.10
C TRP A 34 -4.49 -1.30 -18.95
N ARG A 35 -3.80 -1.02 -20.07
CA ARG A 35 -3.16 -1.99 -20.96
C ARG A 35 -1.66 -1.69 -21.02
N SER A 36 -0.88 -2.57 -21.65
CA SER A 36 0.59 -2.50 -21.70
C SER A 36 1.13 -1.12 -22.08
N LYS A 37 0.57 -0.49 -23.12
CA LYS A 37 0.98 0.86 -23.54
C LYS A 37 0.76 1.91 -22.45
N THR A 38 -0.43 1.95 -21.86
CA THR A 38 -0.76 2.92 -20.81
C THR A 38 0.11 2.74 -19.57
N LEU A 39 0.42 1.50 -19.20
CA LEU A 39 1.34 1.23 -18.09
C LEU A 39 2.71 1.86 -18.36
N LEU A 40 3.31 1.61 -19.53
CA LEU A 40 4.61 2.18 -19.90
C LEU A 40 4.59 3.71 -19.96
N GLU A 41 3.55 4.30 -20.57
CA GLU A 41 3.40 5.76 -20.63
C GLU A 41 3.31 6.38 -19.22
N LYS A 42 2.61 5.71 -18.28
CA LYS A 42 2.50 6.15 -16.89
C LYS A 42 3.80 5.99 -16.12
N VAL A 43 4.54 4.90 -16.35
CA VAL A 43 5.87 4.72 -15.78
C VAL A 43 6.82 5.82 -16.27
N LEU A 44 6.88 6.10 -17.58
CA LEU A 44 7.73 7.15 -18.14
C LEU A 44 7.34 8.55 -17.63
N PHE A 45 6.04 8.79 -17.42
CA PHE A 45 5.54 10.03 -16.82
C PHE A 45 6.12 10.23 -15.40
N GLU A 46 6.03 9.21 -14.53
CA GLU A 46 6.62 9.26 -13.19
C GLU A 46 8.16 9.36 -13.21
N MET A 47 8.79 8.86 -14.28
CA MET A 47 10.23 9.02 -14.49
C MET A 47 10.65 10.42 -14.95
N GLY A 48 9.70 11.25 -15.37
CA GLY A 48 9.97 12.55 -16.00
C GLY A 48 10.53 12.42 -17.43
N VAL A 49 10.42 11.25 -18.06
CA VAL A 49 10.96 10.97 -19.40
C VAL A 49 9.92 11.34 -20.46
N LYS A 50 10.24 12.39 -21.22
CA LYS A 50 9.43 12.82 -22.35
C LYS A 50 9.62 11.86 -23.53
N HIS A 51 8.53 11.54 -24.21
CA HIS A 51 8.53 10.73 -25.41
C HIS A 51 7.47 11.26 -26.38
N THR A 52 7.68 11.03 -27.68
CA THR A 52 6.66 11.26 -28.70
C THR A 52 5.74 10.04 -28.79
N ARG A 53 4.68 10.12 -29.60
CA ARG A 53 3.76 9.00 -29.80
C ARG A 53 4.52 7.79 -30.35
N SER A 54 4.73 6.80 -29.48
CA SER A 54 5.60 5.66 -29.76
C SER A 54 4.85 4.33 -29.66
N THR A 55 5.48 3.27 -30.17
CA THR A 55 4.98 1.89 -30.06
C THR A 55 5.35 1.30 -28.70
N VAL A 56 4.70 0.20 -28.31
CA VAL A 56 4.96 -0.47 -27.02
C VAL A 56 6.44 -0.88 -26.86
N PRO A 57 7.12 -1.48 -27.86
CA PRO A 57 8.53 -1.85 -27.73
C PRO A 57 9.43 -0.64 -27.44
N VAL A 58 9.25 0.46 -28.18
CA VAL A 58 10.04 1.68 -27.98
C VAL A 58 9.83 2.25 -26.58
N LEU A 59 8.60 2.23 -26.07
CA LEU A 59 8.32 2.69 -24.71
C LEU A 59 8.95 1.77 -23.65
N LEU A 60 8.96 0.46 -23.89
CA LEU A 60 9.60 -0.51 -23.00
C LEU A 60 11.11 -0.28 -22.93
N ASP A 61 11.77 -0.08 -24.07
CA ASP A 61 13.21 0.20 -24.14
C ASP A 61 13.56 1.46 -23.34
N LEU A 62 12.80 2.55 -23.51
CA LEU A 62 12.98 3.78 -22.73
C LEU A 62 12.84 3.56 -21.21
N VAL A 63 11.85 2.76 -20.79
CA VAL A 63 11.68 2.41 -19.37
C VAL A 63 12.88 1.62 -18.87
N CYS A 64 13.32 0.61 -19.61
CA CYS A 64 14.45 -0.24 -19.25
C CYS A 64 15.75 0.56 -19.16
N GLU A 65 16.05 1.40 -20.15
CA GLU A 65 17.21 2.30 -20.16
C GLU A 65 17.21 3.23 -18.95
N GLN A 66 16.06 3.86 -18.66
CA GLN A 66 15.97 4.79 -17.54
C GLN A 66 16.13 4.10 -16.18
N LEU A 67 15.56 2.90 -16.00
CA LEU A 67 15.75 2.12 -14.79
C LEU A 67 17.20 1.68 -14.62
N SER A 68 17.85 1.26 -15.71
CA SER A 68 19.25 0.83 -15.71
C SER A 68 20.20 1.98 -15.37
N ALA A 69 19.98 3.15 -15.97
CA ALA A 69 20.81 4.34 -15.78
C ALA A 69 20.62 4.95 -14.40
N SER A 70 19.36 5.08 -13.94
CA SER A 70 19.05 5.70 -12.65
C SER A 70 19.31 4.79 -11.45
N ARG A 71 19.26 3.46 -11.65
CA ARG A 71 19.29 2.42 -10.59
C ARG A 71 18.22 2.63 -9.51
N ARG A 72 17.17 3.38 -9.82
CA ARG A 72 16.05 3.63 -8.91
C ARG A 72 15.10 2.44 -8.94
N THR A 73 14.57 2.07 -7.78
CA THR A 73 13.54 1.04 -7.69
C THR A 73 12.26 1.49 -8.40
N LEU A 74 11.59 0.60 -9.13
CA LEU A 74 10.23 0.79 -9.60
C LEU A 74 9.25 0.07 -8.66
N ILE A 75 8.34 0.82 -8.07
CA ILE A 75 7.25 0.32 -7.24
C ILE A 75 5.97 0.32 -8.08
N LEU A 76 5.35 -0.86 -8.21
CA LEU A 76 4.04 -1.02 -8.84
C LEU A 76 3.02 -1.38 -7.75
N ASP A 77 2.20 -0.41 -7.33
CA ASP A 77 1.11 -0.63 -6.38
C ASP A 77 -0.18 -1.07 -7.09
N GLU A 78 -1.06 -1.75 -6.36
CA GLU A 78 -2.28 -2.38 -6.88
C GLU A 78 -2.00 -3.39 -8.03
N PHE A 79 -0.93 -4.18 -7.87
CA PHE A 79 -0.46 -5.12 -8.90
C PHE A 79 -1.45 -6.25 -9.20
N ASP A 80 -2.47 -6.46 -8.36
CA ASP A 80 -3.62 -7.33 -8.66
C ASP A 80 -4.33 -6.98 -9.97
N TYR A 81 -4.23 -5.74 -10.45
CA TYR A 81 -4.76 -5.39 -11.77
C TYR A 81 -3.94 -6.01 -12.91
N ALA A 82 -2.63 -6.22 -12.73
CA ALA A 82 -1.79 -6.89 -13.72
C ALA A 82 -2.19 -8.36 -13.90
N THR A 83 -2.58 -9.05 -12.82
CA THR A 83 -2.95 -10.48 -12.86
C THR A 83 -4.22 -10.76 -13.66
N LYS A 84 -4.91 -9.73 -14.16
CA LYS A 84 -6.08 -9.88 -15.05
C LYS A 84 -5.67 -10.04 -16.52
N SER A 85 -4.38 -9.90 -16.85
CA SER A 85 -3.89 -9.91 -18.23
C SER A 85 -2.48 -10.48 -18.32
N ASP A 86 -2.33 -11.57 -19.08
CA ASP A 86 -1.02 -12.20 -19.33
C ASP A 86 0.01 -11.21 -19.88
N SER A 87 -0.43 -10.28 -20.75
CA SER A 87 0.46 -9.28 -21.33
C SER A 87 0.98 -8.23 -20.34
N LEU A 88 0.27 -7.96 -19.24
CA LEU A 88 0.77 -7.05 -18.20
C LEU A 88 1.78 -7.76 -17.28
N ILE A 89 1.56 -9.04 -17.00
CA ILE A 89 2.50 -9.87 -16.22
C ILE A 89 3.82 -10.05 -16.99
N GLU A 90 3.75 -10.46 -18.26
CA GLU A 90 4.96 -10.60 -19.08
C GLU A 90 5.64 -9.24 -19.27
N LEU A 91 4.90 -8.14 -19.46
CA LEU A 91 5.51 -6.82 -19.55
C LEU A 91 6.28 -6.43 -18.28
N ALA A 92 5.74 -6.69 -17.09
CA ALA A 92 6.45 -6.42 -15.83
C ALA A 92 7.72 -7.28 -15.70
N ARG A 93 7.69 -8.52 -16.20
CA ARG A 93 8.90 -9.36 -16.30
C ARG A 93 9.90 -8.81 -17.31
N ASP A 94 9.46 -8.38 -18.47
CA ASP A 94 10.33 -7.81 -19.51
C ASP A 94 11.02 -6.53 -18.99
N ILE A 95 10.31 -5.69 -18.23
CA ILE A 95 10.89 -4.52 -17.55
C ILE A 95 11.99 -4.97 -16.57
N TYR A 96 11.74 -6.00 -15.76
CA TYR A 96 12.73 -6.52 -14.82
C TYR A 96 13.97 -7.09 -15.52
N GLU A 97 13.77 -7.93 -16.54
CA GLU A 97 14.86 -8.57 -17.28
C GLU A 97 15.63 -7.56 -18.15
N GLY A 98 14.94 -6.60 -18.77
CA GLY A 98 15.55 -5.58 -19.62
C GLY A 98 16.30 -4.48 -18.85
N SER A 99 15.83 -4.12 -17.64
CA SER A 99 16.50 -3.11 -16.82
C SER A 99 17.59 -3.66 -15.89
N GLN A 100 17.53 -4.95 -15.56
CA GLN A 100 18.30 -5.55 -14.45
C GLN A 100 18.15 -4.75 -13.13
N GLY A 101 17.07 -3.96 -13.01
CA GLY A 101 16.82 -3.07 -11.91
C GLY A 101 16.01 -3.71 -10.78
N SER A 102 15.70 -2.90 -9.76
CA SER A 102 14.88 -3.32 -8.63
C SER A 102 13.41 -3.03 -8.89
N LEU A 103 12.57 -4.07 -8.88
CA LEU A 103 11.11 -3.95 -8.92
C LEU A 103 10.51 -4.44 -7.60
N LEU A 104 9.65 -3.61 -7.01
CA LEU A 104 8.81 -3.93 -5.87
C LEU A 104 7.34 -3.92 -6.31
N LEU A 105 6.69 -5.08 -6.21
CA LEU A 105 5.29 -5.23 -6.56
C LEU A 105 4.46 -5.24 -5.28
N VAL A 106 3.34 -4.54 -5.28
CA VAL A 106 2.51 -4.41 -4.07
C VAL A 106 1.08 -4.79 -4.41
N GLY A 107 0.46 -5.60 -3.57
CA GLY A 107 -0.93 -6.01 -3.78
C GLY A 107 -1.57 -6.73 -2.60
N GLU A 108 -2.72 -7.32 -2.87
CA GLU A 108 -3.57 -7.98 -1.89
C GLU A 108 -3.01 -9.33 -1.43
N GLU A 109 -3.60 -9.88 -0.37
CA GLU A 109 -3.17 -11.11 0.29
C GLU A 109 -3.05 -12.30 -0.66
N LEU A 110 -3.96 -12.41 -1.64
CA LEU A 110 -3.99 -13.52 -2.59
C LEU A 110 -3.04 -13.33 -3.78
N LEU A 111 -2.30 -12.21 -3.86
CA LEU A 111 -1.44 -11.92 -4.99
C LEU A 111 -0.39 -13.02 -5.26
N PRO A 112 0.34 -13.56 -4.26
CA PRO A 112 1.31 -14.63 -4.50
C PRO A 112 0.68 -15.85 -5.17
N LYS A 113 -0.46 -16.30 -4.64
CA LYS A 113 -1.21 -17.43 -5.19
C LYS A 113 -1.70 -17.19 -6.62
N LYS A 114 -2.13 -15.96 -6.94
CA LYS A 114 -2.51 -15.60 -8.32
C LYS A 114 -1.30 -15.72 -9.26
N LEU A 115 -0.12 -15.30 -8.80
CA LEU A 115 1.10 -15.26 -9.60
C LEU A 115 1.70 -16.65 -9.91
N GLU A 116 1.35 -17.69 -9.14
CA GLU A 116 1.77 -19.08 -9.42
C GLU A 116 1.41 -19.55 -10.83
N ARG A 117 0.34 -19.00 -11.43
CA ARG A 117 -0.05 -19.30 -12.81
C ARG A 117 1.03 -18.93 -13.85
N TRP A 118 1.87 -17.93 -13.57
CA TRP A 118 2.94 -17.49 -14.46
C TRP A 118 4.30 -17.91 -13.89
N GLU A 119 4.64 -19.19 -14.03
CA GLU A 119 5.86 -19.80 -13.47
C GLU A 119 7.14 -19.01 -13.81
N ARG A 120 7.25 -18.53 -15.06
CA ARG A 120 8.39 -17.72 -15.53
C ARG A 120 8.51 -16.38 -14.82
N PHE A 121 7.39 -15.80 -14.41
CA PHE A 121 7.36 -14.58 -13.61
C PHE A 121 7.64 -14.88 -12.15
N HIS A 122 6.92 -15.85 -11.59
CA HIS A 122 6.99 -16.26 -10.20
C HIS A 122 8.42 -16.65 -9.79
N SER A 123 9.13 -17.40 -10.63
CA SER A 123 10.53 -17.81 -10.41
C SER A 123 11.54 -16.66 -10.33
N ARG A 124 11.18 -15.44 -10.76
CA ARG A 124 12.02 -14.23 -10.67
C ARG A 124 11.76 -13.38 -9.43
N VAL A 125 10.75 -13.73 -8.64
CA VAL A 125 10.48 -13.10 -7.34
C VAL A 125 11.40 -13.72 -6.31
N LEU A 126 12.32 -12.91 -5.79
CA LEU A 126 13.32 -13.33 -4.80
C LEU A 126 12.79 -13.25 -3.37
N THR A 127 11.83 -12.37 -3.11
CA THR A 127 11.31 -12.11 -1.76
C THR A 127 9.81 -11.92 -1.79
N TRP A 128 9.13 -12.68 -0.94
CA TRP A 128 7.72 -12.57 -0.64
C TRP A 128 7.59 -11.99 0.76
N ALA A 129 7.23 -10.72 0.87
CA ALA A 129 7.11 -10.00 2.12
C ALA A 129 5.62 -9.86 2.50
N PRO A 130 5.14 -10.57 3.53
CA PRO A 130 3.80 -10.34 4.05
C PRO A 130 3.75 -9.04 4.86
N ALA A 131 2.74 -8.22 4.61
CA ALA A 131 2.41 -7.07 5.44
C ALA A 131 2.08 -7.54 6.87
N GLN A 132 2.42 -6.71 7.85
CA GLN A 132 2.18 -7.02 9.26
C GLN A 132 0.91 -6.33 9.75
N ARG A 133 0.23 -6.97 10.71
CA ARG A 133 -0.91 -6.37 11.40
C ARG A 133 -0.41 -5.25 12.30
N VAL A 134 -1.21 -4.20 12.45
CA VAL A 134 -0.94 -3.15 13.45
C VAL A 134 -0.95 -3.76 14.86
N THR A 135 0.04 -3.39 15.67
CA THR A 135 0.14 -3.78 17.08
C THR A 135 -0.34 -2.66 18.00
N ALA A 136 -0.50 -2.94 19.29
CA ALA A 136 -0.82 -1.90 20.28
C ALA A 136 0.30 -0.87 20.42
N ASP A 137 1.57 -1.29 20.27
CA ASP A 137 2.72 -0.39 20.25
C ASP A 137 2.68 0.54 19.04
N ASP A 138 2.34 0.01 17.85
CA ASP A 138 2.11 0.84 16.66
C ASP A 138 0.93 1.80 16.87
N ALA A 139 -0.15 1.36 17.51
CA ALA A 139 -1.30 2.21 17.82
C ALA A 139 -0.93 3.37 18.76
N GLY A 140 -0.04 3.15 19.73
CA GLY A 140 0.50 4.22 20.58
C GLY A 140 1.27 5.27 19.77
N LYS A 141 2.14 4.85 18.86
CA LYS A 141 2.85 5.76 17.92
C LYS A 141 1.89 6.51 17.01
N LEU A 142 0.82 5.85 16.55
CA LEU A 142 -0.21 6.48 15.74
C LEU A 142 -1.03 7.49 16.56
N ALA A 143 -1.25 7.25 17.86
CA ALA A 143 -1.97 8.17 18.74
C ALA A 143 -1.26 9.52 18.85
N GLU A 144 0.08 9.54 18.91
CA GLU A 144 0.86 10.78 18.92
C GLU A 144 0.64 11.64 17.66
N ILE A 145 0.30 11.00 16.54
CA ILE A 145 0.07 11.66 15.24
C ILE A 145 -1.40 12.09 15.09
N TYR A 146 -2.34 11.18 15.42
CA TYR A 146 -3.76 11.33 15.11
C TYR A 146 -4.60 11.87 16.28
N ALA A 147 -4.08 11.81 17.49
CA ALA A 147 -4.70 12.32 18.72
C ALA A 147 -3.65 13.05 19.59
N PRO A 148 -2.97 14.09 19.04
CA PRO A 148 -1.84 14.71 19.72
C PRO A 148 -2.25 15.34 21.05
N GLY A 149 -1.48 15.08 22.10
CA GLY A 149 -1.72 15.64 23.42
C GLY A 149 -2.88 15.01 24.20
N LEU A 150 -3.53 13.97 23.66
CA LEU A 150 -4.56 13.20 24.35
C LEU A 150 -3.94 11.94 24.96
N PRO A 151 -3.86 11.81 26.29
CA PRO A 151 -3.55 10.55 26.95
C PRO A 151 -4.60 9.48 26.63
N ILE A 152 -4.15 8.36 26.06
CA ILE A 152 -4.98 7.19 25.78
C ILE A 152 -4.38 5.99 26.52
N GLU A 153 -5.21 5.29 27.28
CA GLU A 153 -4.75 4.14 28.06
C GLU A 153 -4.37 2.95 27.18
N GLN A 154 -3.45 2.10 27.67
CA GLN A 154 -2.88 1.00 26.87
C GLN A 154 -3.93 -0.07 26.51
N ASP A 155 -4.89 -0.31 27.40
CA ASP A 155 -6.01 -1.23 27.18
C ASP A 155 -7.00 -0.71 26.12
N VAL A 156 -7.21 0.60 26.04
CA VAL A 156 -7.95 1.26 24.96
C VAL A 156 -7.25 1.02 23.63
N LEU A 157 -5.93 1.24 23.55
CA LEU A 157 -5.17 0.99 22.33
C LEU A 157 -5.25 -0.48 21.90
N GLN A 158 -5.09 -1.41 22.85
CA GLN A 158 -5.23 -2.84 22.57
C GLN A 158 -6.63 -3.17 22.04
N ARG A 159 -7.68 -2.65 22.69
CA ARG A 159 -9.06 -2.84 22.27
C ARG A 159 -9.33 -2.27 20.88
N LEU A 160 -8.76 -1.10 20.58
CA LEU A 160 -8.89 -0.44 19.28
C LEU A 160 -8.27 -1.27 18.15
N VAL A 161 -7.11 -1.88 18.40
CA VAL A 161 -6.42 -2.77 17.45
C VAL A 161 -7.26 -4.02 17.17
N GLU A 162 -7.85 -4.64 18.21
CA GLU A 162 -8.75 -5.78 18.07
C GLU A 162 -9.97 -5.44 17.20
N LEU A 163 -10.67 -4.35 17.52
CA LEU A 163 -11.84 -3.86 16.78
C LEU A 163 -11.49 -3.50 15.32
N SER A 164 -10.26 -3.03 15.09
CA SER A 164 -9.75 -2.67 13.77
C SER A 164 -9.28 -3.88 12.94
N ASN A 165 -9.23 -5.07 13.52
CA ASN A 165 -8.75 -6.32 12.88
C ASN A 165 -7.38 -6.15 12.19
N GLY A 166 -6.43 -5.50 12.88
CA GLY A 166 -5.07 -5.31 12.37
C GLY A 166 -4.91 -4.18 11.31
N SER A 167 -5.97 -3.43 10.99
CA SER A 167 -5.94 -2.35 9.99
C SER A 167 -5.43 -1.04 10.57
N VAL A 168 -4.26 -0.59 10.10
CA VAL A 168 -3.66 0.72 10.40
C VAL A 168 -4.63 1.86 10.06
N ARG A 169 -5.31 1.76 8.91
CA ARG A 169 -6.27 2.78 8.46
C ARG A 169 -7.42 2.95 9.46
N ARG A 170 -7.97 1.84 9.95
CA ARG A 170 -9.10 1.90 10.91
C ARG A 170 -8.64 2.43 12.26
N VAL A 171 -7.50 1.98 12.76
CA VAL A 171 -6.90 2.53 13.98
C VAL A 171 -6.72 4.04 13.86
N SER A 172 -6.14 4.52 12.76
CA SER A 172 -5.91 5.96 12.54
C SER A 172 -7.22 6.76 12.53
N VAL A 173 -8.25 6.28 11.83
CA VAL A 173 -9.58 6.92 11.79
C VAL A 173 -10.19 6.96 13.19
N ASN A 174 -10.15 5.86 13.93
CA ASN A 174 -10.74 5.81 15.26
C ASN A 174 -9.98 6.69 16.27
N LEU A 175 -8.66 6.80 16.16
CA LEU A 175 -7.86 7.72 16.99
C LEU A 175 -8.26 9.18 16.73
N THR A 176 -8.46 9.57 15.48
CA THR A 176 -8.97 10.92 15.15
C THR A 176 -10.37 11.14 15.72
N GLN A 177 -11.26 10.15 15.63
CA GLN A 177 -12.61 10.24 16.21
C GLN A 177 -12.59 10.37 17.74
N LEU A 178 -11.72 9.62 18.41
CA LEU A 178 -11.51 9.72 19.85
C LEU A 178 -10.99 11.11 20.24
N HIS A 179 -10.07 11.66 19.44
CA HIS A 179 -9.58 13.01 19.65
C HIS A 179 -10.68 14.06 19.50
N GLU A 180 -11.47 14.01 18.43
CA GLU A 180 -12.61 14.90 18.23
C GLU A 180 -13.65 14.78 19.35
N HIS A 181 -13.91 13.56 19.82
CA HIS A 181 -14.79 13.30 20.95
C HIS A 181 -14.25 13.94 22.25
N SER A 182 -12.97 13.75 22.54
CA SER A 182 -12.33 14.36 23.72
C SER A 182 -12.45 15.87 23.73
N MET A 183 -12.24 16.52 22.58
CA MET A 183 -12.36 17.97 22.42
C MET A 183 -13.80 18.45 22.57
N THR A 184 -14.77 17.66 22.13
CA THR A 184 -16.20 17.99 22.22
C THR A 184 -16.70 17.94 23.66
N TYR A 185 -16.25 16.95 24.43
CA TYR A 185 -16.74 16.69 25.80
C TYR A 185 -15.76 17.18 26.89
N GLY A 186 -14.63 17.79 26.50
CA GLY A 186 -13.63 18.32 27.43
C GLY A 186 -12.92 17.24 28.24
N LEU A 187 -12.67 16.08 27.63
CA LEU A 187 -12.01 14.95 28.29
C LEU A 187 -10.50 15.16 28.30
N GLU A 188 -9.89 14.93 29.47
CA GLU A 188 -8.43 15.03 29.64
C GLU A 188 -7.71 13.71 29.32
N SER A 189 -8.44 12.59 29.23
CA SER A 189 -7.91 11.27 28.89
C SER A 189 -9.01 10.37 28.30
N ILE A 190 -8.61 9.31 27.60
CA ILE A 190 -9.51 8.27 27.10
C ILE A 190 -9.20 6.95 27.80
N GLY A 191 -10.18 6.44 28.57
CA GLY A 191 -10.23 5.08 29.09
C GLY A 191 -11.26 4.23 28.34
N LEU A 192 -11.49 3.01 28.83
CA LEU A 192 -12.45 2.07 28.21
C LEU A 192 -13.89 2.58 28.24
N ALA A 193 -14.28 3.34 29.27
CA ALA A 193 -15.64 3.87 29.39
C ALA A 193 -15.94 4.90 28.29
N GLU A 194 -14.99 5.77 28.00
CA GLU A 194 -15.09 6.77 26.93
C GLU A 194 -15.08 6.10 25.55
N LEU A 195 -14.30 5.02 25.39
CA LEU A 195 -14.28 4.22 24.16
C LEU A 195 -15.65 3.62 23.83
N GLU A 196 -16.41 3.15 24.82
CA GLU A 196 -17.78 2.63 24.63
C GLU A 196 -18.78 3.72 24.23
N GLY A 197 -18.50 4.98 24.56
CA GLY A 197 -19.31 6.14 24.18
C GLY A 197 -19.13 6.60 22.73
N VAL A 198 -18.13 6.06 22.01
CA VAL A 198 -17.80 6.45 20.63
C VAL A 198 -18.16 5.35 19.65
N GLU A 199 -18.82 5.73 18.54
CA GLU A 199 -19.11 4.79 17.46
C GLU A 199 -17.81 4.45 16.71
N ILE A 200 -17.25 3.27 17.00
CA ILE A 200 -15.99 2.81 16.41
C ILE A 200 -16.17 2.39 14.95
N TYR A 201 -15.37 2.99 14.07
CA TYR A 201 -15.25 2.58 12.69
C TYR A 201 -14.54 1.22 12.57
N THR A 202 -15.33 0.16 12.48
CA THR A 202 -14.86 -1.22 12.23
C THR A 202 -14.74 -1.53 10.73
N GLY A 203 -15.18 -0.61 9.86
CA GLY A 203 -15.25 -0.82 8.41
C GLY A 203 -16.36 -1.78 7.95
N ARG A 204 -17.29 -2.15 8.84
CA ARG A 204 -18.56 -2.78 8.47
C ARG A 204 -19.53 -1.72 7.97
N SER A 205 -20.41 -2.09 7.04
CA SER A 205 -21.53 -1.24 6.66
C SER A 205 -22.39 -0.95 7.89
N PRO A 206 -22.99 0.25 8.02
CA PRO A 206 -23.86 0.57 9.14
C PRO A 206 -24.96 -0.50 9.25
N GLU A 207 -25.03 -1.19 10.39
CA GLU A 207 -26.16 -2.07 10.66
C GLU A 207 -27.38 -1.19 10.87
N ARG A 208 -28.47 -1.49 10.18
CA ARG A 208 -29.72 -0.74 10.26
C ARG A 208 -30.21 -0.82 11.71
N ARG A 209 -30.12 0.28 12.47
CA ARG A 209 -30.74 0.39 13.80
C ARG A 209 -32.25 0.18 13.62
N LEU A 210 -32.79 -0.90 14.19
CA LEU A 210 -34.22 -1.14 14.34
C LEU A 210 -34.75 -0.36 15.54
#